data_AF-A0A0B1TLT6-F1
#
_entry.id   AF-A0A0B1TLT6-F1
#
_cell.length_a   1.000
_cell.length_b   1.000
_cell.length_c   1.000
_cell.angle_alpha   90.00
_cell.angle_beta   90.00
_cell.angle_gamma   90.00
#
_symmetry.space_group_name_H-M   'P 1'
#
loop_
_entity.id
_entity.type
_entity.pdbx_description
1 polymer ?
#
loop_
_entity_poly.entity_id
_entity_poly.type
_entity_poly.pdbx_seq_one_letter_code
_entity_poly.pdbx_strand_id
1 'polypeptide(L)'
;MLPFEKRRGSLIIVMLSYCIATTDAATYQDFILKNTTEHSWIQKFFKDLLLVYQHDWAPSHGAKSTIALCQQLFPGFWGKDLWPSNSPDLNPVDFSVWTTLEANVFFHPYRSLDL
;
A
#
# COMPACT_ATOMS: atom_id res chain seq x y z
N MET A 1 1.66 17.36 -17.36
CA MET A 1 2.31 16.08 -16.99
C MET A 1 3.82 16.33 -17.04
N LEU A 2 4.48 16.43 -15.88
CA LEU A 2 5.94 16.62 -15.84
C LEU A 2 6.63 15.26 -16.01
N PRO A 3 7.77 15.18 -16.72
CA PRO A 3 8.48 13.92 -16.90
C PRO A 3 9.12 13.48 -15.58
N PHE A 4 9.03 12.18 -15.28
CA PHE A 4 9.70 11.52 -14.16
C PHE A 4 11.21 11.50 -14.44
N GLU A 5 11.88 12.59 -14.07
CA GLU A 5 13.31 12.72 -14.26
C GLU A 5 14.04 12.04 -13.09
N LYS A 6 14.75 10.95 -13.42
CA LYS A 6 15.48 10.08 -12.51
C LYS A 6 16.63 10.85 -11.85
N ARG A 7 16.35 11.58 -10.77
CA ARG A 7 17.39 12.13 -9.91
C ARG A 7 18.13 10.99 -9.21
N ARG A 8 19.46 10.99 -9.34
CA ARG A 8 20.37 10.00 -8.72
C ARG A 8 20.02 9.85 -7.23
N GLY A 9 19.59 8.66 -6.82
CA GLY A 9 19.42 8.26 -5.42
C GLY A 9 18.00 8.30 -4.83
N SER A 10 16.95 8.55 -5.61
CA SER A 10 15.58 8.53 -5.07
C SER A 10 15.13 7.09 -4.76
N LEU A 11 15.20 6.70 -3.48
CA LEU A 11 14.56 5.49 -2.98
C LEU A 11 13.04 5.67 -3.06
N ILE A 12 12.41 4.91 -3.94
CA ILE A 12 10.95 4.83 -4.05
C ILE A 12 10.51 3.82 -2.99
N ILE A 13 9.87 4.30 -1.94
CA ILE A 13 9.26 3.41 -0.95
C ILE A 13 7.81 3.24 -1.34
N VAL A 14 7.49 2.00 -1.68
CA VAL A 14 6.13 1.55 -1.97
C VAL A 14 5.46 1.29 -0.63
N MET A 15 4.57 2.20 -0.21
CA MET A 15 3.69 1.88 0.90
C MET A 15 2.61 0.94 0.40
N LEU A 16 2.64 -0.27 0.95
CA LEU A 16 1.72 -1.35 0.62
C LEU A 16 0.64 -1.39 1.66
N SER A 17 -0.58 -1.14 1.22
CA SER A 17 -1.74 -1.26 2.08
C SER A 17 -2.32 -2.65 2.01
N TYR A 18 -2.56 -3.22 3.19
CA TYR A 18 -3.21 -4.50 3.40
C TYR A 18 -4.69 -4.40 3.07
N CYS A 19 -5.19 -5.29 2.21
CA CYS A 19 -6.62 -5.50 2.05
C CYS A 19 -7.10 -6.50 3.12
N ILE A 20 -7.87 -6.04 4.10
CA ILE A 20 -8.84 -6.94 4.74
C ILE A 20 -9.99 -7.05 3.73
N ALA A 21 -10.21 -8.25 3.18
CA ALA A 21 -11.16 -8.52 2.09
C ALA A 21 -12.63 -8.09 2.36
N THR A 22 -12.94 -7.63 3.57
CA THR A 22 -14.29 -7.22 4.00
C THR A 22 -14.45 -5.73 4.30
N THR A 23 -13.42 -4.91 4.11
CA THR A 23 -13.51 -3.48 4.45
C THR A 23 -14.11 -2.65 3.32
N ASP A 24 -15.15 -1.87 3.63
CA ASP A 24 -15.74 -0.93 2.68
C ASP A 24 -14.80 0.26 2.38
N ALA A 25 -15.15 1.04 1.35
CA ALA A 25 -14.33 2.16 0.91
C ALA A 25 -14.17 3.25 1.97
N ALA A 26 -15.19 3.55 2.78
CA ALA A 26 -15.11 4.59 3.79
C ALA A 26 -14.17 4.17 4.92
N THR A 27 -14.31 2.94 5.41
CA THR A 27 -13.41 2.39 6.43
C THR A 27 -11.97 2.36 5.94
N TYR A 28 -11.74 1.97 4.68
CA TYR A 28 -10.41 2.00 4.08
C TYR A 28 -9.82 3.42 4.02
N GLN A 29 -10.61 4.41 3.60
CA GLN A 29 -10.18 5.80 3.51
C GLN A 29 -9.83 6.38 4.87
N ASP A 30 -10.67 6.14 5.88
CA ASP A 30 -10.51 6.75 7.20
C ASP A 30 -9.39 6.10 8.02
N PHE A 31 -9.36 4.77 8.08
CA PHE A 31 -8.43 4.08 8.97
C PHE A 31 -7.07 3.79 8.34
N ILE A 32 -7.02 3.63 7.01
CA ILE A 32 -5.78 3.28 6.32
C ILE A 32 -5.15 4.50 5.66
N LEU A 33 -5.87 5.16 4.74
CA LEU A 33 -5.26 6.23 3.93
C LEU A 33 -4.89 7.47 4.77
N LYS A 34 -5.83 7.98 5.58
CA LYS A 34 -5.56 9.17 6.42
C LYS A 34 -4.50 8.90 7.48
N ASN A 35 -4.64 7.81 8.22
CA ASN A 35 -3.70 7.42 9.26
C ASN A 35 -2.28 7.22 8.69
N THR A 36 -2.17 6.66 7.48
CA THR A 36 -0.87 6.52 6.80
C THR A 36 -0.18 7.87 6.63
N THR A 37 -0.87 8.88 6.10
CA THR A 37 -0.26 10.22 5.91
C THR A 37 0.02 10.98 7.20
N GLU A 38 -0.77 10.73 8.23
CA GLU A 38 -0.68 11.39 9.54
C GLU A 38 0.42 10.79 10.41
N HIS A 39 0.95 9.61 10.06
CA HIS A 39 1.92 8.93 10.90
C HIS A 39 3.28 9.62 10.88
N SER A 40 3.69 10.11 12.04
CA SER A 40 4.92 10.90 12.24
C SER A 40 6.21 10.23 11.78
N TRP A 41 6.31 8.89 11.78
CA TRP A 41 7.52 8.20 11.33
C TRP A 41 7.72 8.32 9.81
N ILE A 42 6.64 8.35 9.02
CA ILE A 42 6.74 8.48 7.55
C ILE A 42 7.35 9.82 7.20
N GLN A 43 6.81 10.87 7.80
CA GLN A 43 7.35 12.23 7.64
C GLN A 43 8.79 12.30 8.16
N LYS A 44 9.10 11.66 9.29
CA LYS A 44 10.44 11.68 9.89
C LYS A 44 11.49 10.96 9.03
N PHE A 45 11.20 9.76 8.55
CA PHE A 45 12.17 8.92 7.85
C PHE A 45 12.24 9.24 6.35
N PHE A 46 11.18 9.79 5.76
CA PHE A 46 11.07 9.94 4.31
C PHE A 46 10.80 11.36 3.84
N LYS A 47 10.99 12.39 4.70
CA LYS A 47 10.80 13.82 4.35
C LYS A 47 11.46 14.25 3.03
N ASP A 48 12.59 13.65 2.67
CA ASP A 48 13.40 14.03 1.50
C ASP A 48 13.25 13.03 0.34
N LEU A 49 12.36 12.04 0.47
CA LEU A 49 12.14 10.98 -0.52
C LEU A 49 10.81 11.14 -1.24
N LEU A 50 10.78 10.70 -2.49
CA LEU A 50 9.55 10.58 -3.24
C LEU A 50 8.82 9.31 -2.81
N LEU A 51 7.72 9.48 -2.10
CA LEU A 51 6.85 8.38 -1.70
C LEU A 51 5.87 8.03 -2.83
N VAL A 52 5.81 6.74 -3.15
CA VAL A 52 4.85 6.18 -4.08
C VAL A 52 3.92 5.30 -3.29
N TYR A 53 2.62 5.59 -3.39
CA TYR A 53 1.61 4.75 -2.77
C TYR A 53 1.09 3.74 -3.80
N GLN A 54 1.11 2.45 -3.43
CA GLN A 54 0.61 1.37 -4.27
C GLN A 54 -0.37 0.50 -3.47
N HIS A 55 -1.46 0.15 -4.14
CA HIS A 55 -2.42 -0.82 -3.65
C HIS A 55 -2.94 -1.65 -4.83
N ASP A 56 -3.62 -2.76 -4.53
CA ASP A 56 -4.32 -3.55 -5.53
C ASP A 56 -5.68 -2.91 -5.88
N TRP A 57 -6.41 -3.56 -6.80
CA TRP A 57 -7.70 -3.07 -7.30
C TRP A 57 -8.91 -3.74 -6.64
N ALA A 58 -8.78 -4.19 -5.38
CA ALA A 58 -9.93 -4.64 -4.59
C ALA A 58 -11.06 -3.59 -4.61
N PRO A 59 -12.34 -3.99 -4.48
CA PRO A 59 -13.47 -3.07 -4.71
C PRO A 59 -13.43 -1.75 -3.92
N SER A 60 -13.01 -1.78 -2.65
CA SER A 60 -12.86 -0.59 -1.80
C SER A 60 -11.68 0.30 -2.23
N HIS A 61 -10.60 -0.30 -2.70
CA HIS A 61 -9.40 0.36 -3.16
C HIS A 61 -9.62 1.05 -4.52
N GLY A 62 -10.29 0.34 -5.42
CA GLY A 62 -10.62 0.82 -6.77
C GLY A 62 -11.85 1.75 -6.84
N ALA A 63 -12.49 2.05 -5.70
CA ALA A 63 -13.62 2.97 -5.64
C ALA A 63 -13.19 4.38 -6.07
N LYS A 64 -14.09 5.09 -6.78
CA LYS A 64 -13.78 6.44 -7.30
C LYS A 64 -13.39 7.44 -6.20
N SER A 65 -14.07 7.39 -5.06
CA SER A 65 -13.75 8.22 -3.89
C SER A 65 -12.38 7.89 -3.31
N THR A 66 -12.02 6.61 -3.25
CA THR A 66 -10.71 6.15 -2.77
C THR A 66 -9.59 6.62 -3.68
N ILE A 67 -9.75 6.45 -5.00
CA ILE A 67 -8.75 6.90 -5.98
C ILE A 67 -8.54 8.42 -5.89
N ALA A 68 -9.63 9.19 -5.81
CA ALA A 68 -9.54 10.64 -5.66
C ALA A 68 -8.80 11.05 -4.38
N LEU A 69 -9.08 10.37 -3.26
CA LEU A 69 -8.38 10.62 -2.01
C LEU A 69 -6.89 10.25 -2.10
N CYS A 70 -6.55 9.12 -2.72
CA CYS A 70 -5.15 8.73 -2.94
C CYS A 70 -4.38 9.78 -3.76
N GLN A 71 -4.99 10.31 -4.82
CA GLN A 71 -4.36 11.37 -5.64
C GLN A 71 -4.12 12.66 -4.87
N GLN A 72 -4.97 12.97 -3.89
CA GLN A 72 -4.81 14.12 -3.00
C GLN A 72 -3.73 13.88 -1.94
N LEU A 73 -3.71 12.71 -1.32
CA LEU A 73 -2.82 12.38 -0.20
C LEU A 73 -1.41 12.00 -0.64
N PHE A 74 -1.27 11.37 -1.81
CA PHE A 74 -0.02 10.78 -2.28
C PHE A 74 0.33 11.30 -3.68
N PRO A 75 1.21 12.32 -3.79
CA PRO A 75 1.64 12.86 -5.09
C PRO A 75 2.26 11.80 -6.03
N GLY A 76 2.82 10.72 -5.48
CA GLY A 76 3.36 9.59 -6.23
C GLY A 76 2.41 8.40 -6.41
N PHE A 77 1.11 8.56 -6.21
CA PHE A 77 0.14 7.45 -6.31
C PHE A 77 0.18 6.74 -7.68
N TRP A 78 0.22 5.40 -7.65
CA TRP A 78 0.10 4.57 -8.85
C TRP A 78 -1.35 4.21 -9.13
N GLY A 79 -1.96 4.96 -10.07
CA GLY A 79 -3.30 4.70 -10.57
C GLY A 79 -3.40 3.45 -11.46
N LYS A 80 -4.61 3.20 -11.96
CA LYS A 80 -4.95 2.03 -12.82
C LYS A 80 -4.12 1.90 -14.08
N ASP A 81 -3.58 3.01 -14.57
CA ASP A 81 -2.76 3.03 -15.77
C ASP A 81 -1.33 2.50 -15.53
N LEU A 82 -0.90 2.46 -14.26
CA LEU A 82 0.46 2.04 -13.88
C LEU A 82 0.49 0.67 -13.21
N TRP A 83 -0.51 0.34 -12.38
CA TRP A 83 -0.57 -0.95 -11.69
C TRP A 83 -1.53 -1.92 -12.41
N PRO A 84 -1.02 -3.02 -12.99
CA PRO A 84 -1.89 -3.99 -13.67
C PRO A 84 -2.80 -4.73 -12.68
N SER A 85 -4.01 -5.03 -13.14
CA SER A 85 -4.94 -5.88 -12.39
C SER A 85 -4.43 -7.32 -12.29
N ASN A 86 -4.73 -7.98 -11.16
CA ASN A 86 -4.44 -9.40 -10.94
C ASN A 86 -2.95 -9.76 -11.08
N SER A 87 -2.07 -8.92 -10.54
CA SER A 87 -0.61 -9.11 -10.58
C SER A 87 -0.01 -9.22 -9.17
N PRO A 88 -0.35 -10.28 -8.41
CA PRO A 88 0.18 -10.47 -7.05
C PRO A 88 1.70 -10.72 -7.05
N ASP A 89 2.25 -11.23 -8.15
CA ASP A 89 3.68 -11.42 -8.36
C ASP A 89 4.48 -10.10 -8.35
N LEU A 90 3.83 -8.99 -8.70
CA LEU A 90 4.43 -7.67 -8.68
C LEU A 90 4.34 -7.00 -7.30
N ASN A 91 3.40 -7.44 -6.45
CA ASN A 91 3.22 -6.89 -5.12
C ASN A 91 4.25 -7.49 -4.15
N PRO A 92 5.18 -6.70 -3.57
CA PRO A 92 6.17 -7.23 -2.63
C PRO A 92 5.53 -7.92 -1.42
N VAL A 93 4.37 -7.42 -0.96
CA VAL A 93 3.64 -8.00 0.17
C VAL A 93 3.09 -9.38 -0.17
N ASP A 94 2.46 -9.55 -1.33
CA ASP A 94 1.92 -10.84 -1.78
C ASP A 94 3.03 -11.82 -2.18
N PHE A 95 4.05 -11.35 -2.90
CA PHE A 95 5.13 -12.21 -3.36
C PHE A 95 6.01 -12.73 -2.20
N SER A 96 6.37 -11.86 -1.25
CA SER A 96 7.43 -12.17 -0.26
C SER A 96 6.97 -12.17 1.19
N VAL A 97 6.27 -11.12 1.63
CA VAL A 97 5.94 -10.94 3.05
C VAL A 97 4.95 -11.99 3.50
N TRP A 98 3.86 -12.17 2.75
CA TRP A 98 2.84 -13.18 3.04
C TRP A 98 3.41 -14.59 2.96
N THR A 99 4.11 -14.94 1.89
CA THR A 99 4.79 -16.24 1.76
C THR A 99 5.68 -16.55 2.96
N THR A 100 6.43 -15.56 3.46
CA THR A 100 7.30 -15.73 4.63
C THR A 100 6.49 -15.89 5.91
N LEU A 101 5.45 -15.08 6.11
CA LEU A 101 4.58 -15.17 7.30
C LEU A 101 3.82 -16.50 7.34
N GLU A 102 3.24 -16.93 6.22
CA GLU A 102 2.55 -18.21 6.08
C GLU A 102 3.46 -19.39 6.40
N ALA A 103 4.69 -19.38 5.89
CA ALA A 103 5.67 -20.40 6.23
C ALA A 103 5.94 -20.44 7.75
N ASN A 104 6.13 -19.27 8.38
CA ASN A 104 6.38 -19.19 9.82
C ASN A 104 5.21 -19.74 10.65
N VAL A 105 3.97 -19.38 10.29
CA VAL A 105 2.75 -19.89 10.95
C VAL A 105 2.60 -21.40 10.73
N PHE A 106 2.92 -21.89 9.53
CA PHE A 106 2.86 -23.31 9.22
C PHE A 106 3.83 -24.12 10.09
N PHE A 107 5.03 -23.61 10.34
CA PHE A 107 6.02 -24.27 11.22
C PHE A 107 5.75 -24.10 12.72
N HIS A 108 4.93 -23.11 13.10
CA HIS A 108 4.58 -22.83 14.50
C HIS A 108 3.05 -22.73 14.64
N PRO A 109 2.32 -23.86 14.62
CA PRO A 109 0.87 -23.84 14.65
C PRO A 109 0.35 -23.29 16.00
N TYR A 110 -0.44 -22.23 15.91
CA TYR A 110 -1.13 -21.62 17.05
C TYR A 110 -2.45 -22.35 17.33
N ARG A 111 -2.83 -22.46 18.61
CA ARG A 111 -4.05 -23.18 19.05
C ARG A 111 -5.27 -22.28 19.24
N SER A 112 -5.07 -20.98 19.27
CA SER A 112 -6.09 -19.96 19.51
C SER A 112 -5.74 -18.69 18.74
N LEU A 113 -6.74 -17.84 18.52
CA LEU A 113 -6.55 -16.49 17.96
C LEU A 113 -6.08 -15.48 19.02
N ASP A 114 -6.14 -15.85 20.29
CA ASP A 114 -5.62 -15.06 21.40
C ASP A 114 -4.09 -15.20 21.48
N LEU A 115 -3.41 -14.06 21.64
CA LEU A 115 -1.97 -13.95 21.90
C LEU A 115 -1.64 -14.13 23.39
#